data_AF-A0A7K8M311-F1
#
_entry.id   AF-A0A7K8M311-F1
#
_cell.length_a   1.000
_cell.length_b   1.000
_cell.length_c   1.000
_cell.angle_alpha   90.00
_cell.angle_beta   90.00
_cell.angle_gamma   90.00
#
_symmetry.space_group_name_H-M   'P 1'
#
loop_
_entity.id
_entity.type
_entity.pdbx_description
1 polymer ?
#
loop_
_entity_poly.entity_id
_entity_poly.type
_entity_poly.pdbx_seq_one_letter_code
_entity_poly.pdbx_strand_id
1 'polypeptide(L)'
;GCQNECTGGGCSGETGKQMTESFKASDLIITPATTFKEKPDPTGLVFGTVFTDNMLTIEWSLASGWEKPYIKPLENLSLHPASSALHYAIELFEGMKAYRGVDGKIRLFRPTLNMDRMARSARRTTLPSFDQNELLECIRKLVEVEQEWVPYSTSASLYIRPTLIGTEPSLGVKKPTKALLYVILSPVGPYFASGSFNPISLWADPKYVRAWKGGTGDCKVGGNYGSAIYAQQEALEFGCQQVLWLYGEDHQITEVGTMNLFLYWINEDGENELATPPLDGIILPGVTRQSILDVARNWGEFKVSERYITMSDLTAALEENRVKEMFGAGTACVVCPISKILYKGKHLHIPTMENGPELTTRFLNKLSDIQYGREDSDWAVLVS
;
A
#
# COMPACT_ATOMS: atom_id res chain seq x y z
N GLY A 1 28.06 18.65 61.12
CA GLY A 1 26.77 19.34 61.33
C GLY A 1 26.63 20.39 60.25
N CYS A 2 25.52 20.57 59.57
CA CYS A 2 24.16 20.05 59.77
C CYS A 2 23.61 19.56 58.43
N GLN A 3 22.87 18.46 58.49
CA GLN A 3 21.92 18.05 57.45
C GLN A 3 20.78 19.07 57.41
N ASN A 4 20.26 19.38 56.22
CA ASN A 4 18.88 19.81 56.07
C ASN A 4 18.34 19.25 54.76
N GLU A 5 17.44 18.28 54.93
CA GLU A 5 16.50 17.81 53.93
C GLU A 5 15.51 18.95 53.62
N CYS A 6 15.26 19.19 52.33
CA CYS A 6 14.04 19.88 51.90
C CYS A 6 13.26 18.96 50.97
N THR A 7 12.05 18.68 51.45
CA THR A 7 11.03 17.79 50.98
C THR A 7 10.30 18.29 49.73
N GLY A 8 10.00 17.34 48.84
CA GLY A 8 8.77 17.22 48.05
C GLY A 8 8.00 18.48 47.67
N GLY A 9 8.22 18.95 46.44
CA GLY A 9 7.26 19.74 45.67
C GLY A 9 6.77 18.92 44.49
N GLY A 10 5.56 18.38 44.58
CA GLY A 10 4.91 17.66 43.50
C GLY A 10 4.54 18.62 42.36
N CYS A 11 5.16 18.45 41.20
CA CYS A 11 4.60 18.94 39.95
C CYS A 11 3.70 17.84 39.37
N SER A 12 2.45 17.81 39.81
CA SER A 12 1.35 17.23 39.03
C SER A 12 1.11 18.14 37.82
N GLY A 13 1.99 18.03 36.82
CA GLY A 13 1.71 18.55 35.49
C GLY A 13 0.69 17.62 34.85
N GLU A 14 -0.59 17.93 35.03
CA GLU A 14 -1.65 17.43 34.18
C GLU A 14 -1.32 17.81 32.74
N THR A 15 -0.63 16.94 32.02
CA THR A 15 -0.71 16.91 30.56
C THR A 15 -2.09 16.38 30.22
N GLY A 16 -3.10 17.25 30.37
CA GLY A 16 -4.33 17.11 29.64
C GLY A 16 -3.95 17.05 28.16
N LYS A 17 -3.82 15.84 27.62
CA LYS A 17 -3.86 15.63 26.17
C LYS A 17 -5.20 16.21 25.76
N GLN A 18 -5.17 17.42 25.22
CA GLN A 18 -6.25 17.95 24.43
C GLN A 18 -6.32 16.98 23.23
N MET A 19 -7.12 15.92 23.36
CA MET A 19 -7.59 15.16 22.21
C MET A 19 -8.38 16.19 21.42
N THR A 20 -7.74 16.83 20.45
CA THR A 20 -8.49 17.50 19.39
C THR A 20 -9.38 16.43 18.79
N GLU A 21 -10.69 16.59 18.98
CA GLU A 21 -11.70 15.65 18.53
C GLU A 21 -11.50 15.36 17.04
N SER A 22 -11.55 14.09 16.67
CA SER A 22 -11.56 13.67 15.27
C SER A 22 -12.89 14.06 14.64
N PHE A 23 -12.94 14.19 13.30
CA PHE A 23 -14.20 14.14 12.57
C PHE A 23 -14.96 12.85 12.90
N LYS A 24 -16.28 12.90 12.76
CA LYS A 24 -17.19 11.78 13.00
C LYS A 24 -17.94 11.41 11.73
N ALA A 25 -18.04 10.11 11.44
CA ALA A 25 -18.84 9.61 10.33
C ALA A 25 -20.33 9.90 10.51
N SER A 26 -20.80 10.06 11.75
CA SER A 26 -22.18 10.51 12.05
C SER A 26 -22.46 11.94 11.58
N ASP A 27 -21.44 12.78 11.40
CA ASP A 27 -21.56 14.15 10.93
C ASP A 27 -21.38 14.29 9.41
N LEU A 28 -21.30 13.17 8.70
CA LEU A 28 -21.07 13.10 7.25
C LEU A 28 -22.18 13.80 6.48
N ILE A 29 -21.79 14.79 5.68
CA ILE A 29 -22.69 15.49 4.77
C ILE A 29 -22.54 14.89 3.38
N ILE A 30 -23.62 14.31 2.86
CA ILE A 30 -23.64 13.69 1.53
C ILE A 30 -24.39 14.63 0.57
N THR A 31 -23.68 15.16 -0.42
CA THR A 31 -24.24 15.99 -1.51
C THR A 31 -23.84 15.36 -2.84
N PRO A 32 -24.56 14.32 -3.31
CA PRO A 32 -24.15 13.56 -4.48
C PRO A 32 -24.16 14.38 -5.78
N ALA A 33 -23.37 13.94 -6.75
CA ALA A 33 -23.46 14.40 -8.13
C ALA A 33 -24.89 14.25 -8.67
N THR A 34 -25.35 15.26 -9.40
CA THR A 34 -26.63 15.26 -10.12
C THR A 34 -26.49 14.78 -11.57
N THR A 35 -25.26 14.73 -12.07
CA THR A 35 -24.91 14.19 -13.40
C THR A 35 -23.97 13.02 -13.19
N PHE A 36 -24.36 11.84 -13.66
CA PHE A 36 -23.60 10.61 -13.50
C PHE A 36 -22.86 10.25 -14.78
N LYS A 37 -21.61 9.82 -14.64
CA LYS A 37 -20.83 9.29 -15.76
C LYS A 37 -21.28 7.87 -16.10
N GLU A 38 -21.12 7.53 -17.37
CA GLU A 38 -21.24 6.16 -17.85
C GLU A 38 -20.13 5.30 -17.22
N LYS A 39 -20.50 4.07 -16.81
CA LYS A 39 -19.54 3.16 -16.18
C LYS A 39 -18.74 2.47 -17.29
N PRO A 40 -17.40 2.46 -17.21
CA PRO A 40 -16.57 1.84 -18.23
C PRO A 40 -16.76 0.31 -18.29
N ASP A 41 -16.46 -0.28 -19.44
CA ASP A 41 -16.37 -1.73 -19.59
C ASP A 41 -15.25 -2.28 -18.68
N PRO A 42 -15.52 -3.27 -17.82
CA PRO A 42 -14.53 -3.84 -16.90
C PRO A 42 -13.34 -4.54 -17.60
N THR A 43 -13.45 -4.93 -18.87
CA THR A 43 -12.42 -5.68 -19.60
C THR A 43 -11.24 -4.82 -20.09
N GLY A 44 -11.45 -3.50 -20.25
CA GLY A 44 -10.45 -2.56 -20.80
C GLY A 44 -9.89 -1.56 -19.79
N LEU A 45 -10.12 -1.79 -18.48
CA LEU A 45 -9.77 -0.82 -17.44
C LEU A 45 -8.25 -0.68 -17.26
N VAL A 46 -7.75 0.53 -17.52
CA VAL A 46 -6.38 0.93 -17.16
C VAL A 46 -6.37 1.42 -15.71
N PHE A 47 -5.39 0.96 -14.94
CA PHE A 47 -5.29 1.30 -13.52
C PHE A 47 -5.21 2.82 -13.28
N GLY A 48 -6.13 3.36 -12.49
CA GLY A 48 -6.05 4.73 -11.98
C GLY A 48 -6.32 5.85 -12.99
N THR A 49 -6.98 5.56 -14.12
CA THR A 49 -7.26 6.55 -15.17
C THR A 49 -8.73 7.01 -15.20
N VAL A 50 -9.65 6.15 -14.77
CA VAL A 50 -11.09 6.46 -14.65
C VAL A 50 -11.43 6.65 -13.17
N PHE A 51 -12.24 7.64 -12.85
CA PHE A 51 -12.65 7.95 -11.48
C PHE A 51 -14.18 7.99 -11.35
N THR A 52 -14.69 7.69 -10.16
CA THR A 52 -16.12 7.62 -9.83
C THR A 52 -16.78 8.98 -9.72
N ASP A 53 -18.10 9.03 -9.51
CA ASP A 53 -18.88 10.28 -9.59
C ASP A 53 -18.62 11.21 -8.39
N ASN A 54 -18.44 10.65 -7.19
CA ASN A 54 -18.18 11.39 -5.96
C ASN A 54 -16.81 11.09 -5.33
N MET A 55 -16.39 11.95 -4.41
CA MET A 55 -15.19 11.83 -3.57
C MET A 55 -15.51 12.21 -2.11
N LEU A 56 -14.69 11.75 -1.16
CA LEU A 56 -14.70 12.22 0.23
C LEU A 56 -13.70 13.36 0.40
N THR A 57 -14.05 14.39 1.16
CA THR A 57 -13.12 15.45 1.60
C THR A 57 -13.37 15.85 3.06
N ILE A 58 -12.29 16.08 3.81
CA ILE A 58 -12.31 16.50 5.20
C ILE A 58 -11.16 17.50 5.42
N GLU A 59 -11.52 18.74 5.72
CA GLU A 59 -10.55 19.80 6.01
C GLU A 59 -10.10 19.74 7.47
N TRP A 60 -8.87 20.19 7.73
CA TRP A 60 -8.34 20.34 9.07
C TRP A 60 -7.57 21.65 9.21
N SER A 61 -7.72 22.30 10.37
CA SER A 61 -6.87 23.40 10.78
C SER A 61 -6.41 23.26 12.22
N LEU A 62 -5.25 23.83 12.56
CA LEU A 62 -4.79 23.88 13.94
C LEU A 62 -5.74 24.68 14.85
N ALA A 63 -6.46 25.65 14.29
CA ALA A 63 -7.36 26.54 15.04
C ALA A 63 -8.72 25.90 15.35
N SER A 64 -9.29 25.12 14.41
CA SER A 64 -10.64 24.53 14.52
C SER A 64 -10.66 23.01 14.69
N GLY A 65 -9.52 22.33 14.47
CA GLY A 65 -9.49 20.87 14.42
C GLY A 65 -9.99 20.35 13.07
N TRP A 66 -10.60 19.16 13.10
CA TRP A 66 -11.22 18.58 11.90
C TRP A 66 -12.60 19.18 11.65
N GLU A 67 -12.86 19.57 10.41
CA GLU A 67 -14.18 19.96 9.97
C GLU A 67 -15.05 18.71 9.68
N LYS A 68 -16.34 18.94 9.39
CA LYS A 68 -17.25 17.85 9.01
C LYS A 68 -16.76 17.14 7.74
N PRO A 69 -16.95 15.81 7.64
CA PRO A 69 -16.63 15.10 6.41
C PRO A 69 -17.72 15.31 5.34
N TYR A 70 -17.30 15.40 4.07
CA TYR A 70 -18.21 15.61 2.94
C TYR A 70 -18.02 14.54 1.87
N ILE A 71 -19.09 13.86 1.47
CA ILE A 71 -19.15 13.15 0.18
C ILE A 71 -19.81 14.09 -0.82
N LYS A 72 -19.08 14.45 -1.87
CA LYS A 72 -19.49 15.43 -2.88
C LYS A 72 -19.00 15.04 -4.27
N PRO A 73 -19.45 15.69 -5.36
CA PRO A 73 -19.01 15.34 -6.71
C PRO A 73 -17.48 15.44 -6.82
N LEU A 74 -16.89 14.54 -7.61
CA LEU A 74 -15.47 14.58 -7.91
C LEU A 74 -15.12 15.91 -8.58
N GLU A 75 -14.17 16.63 -8.00
CA GLU A 75 -13.73 17.94 -8.49
C GLU A 75 -12.21 18.15 -8.32
N ASN A 76 -11.70 19.17 -9.00
CA ASN A 76 -10.32 19.61 -8.79
C ASN A 76 -10.14 20.22 -7.40
N LEU A 77 -8.97 20.00 -6.80
CA LEU A 77 -8.61 20.65 -5.54
C LEU A 77 -8.16 22.09 -5.79
N SER A 78 -8.78 23.06 -5.11
CA SER A 78 -8.35 24.45 -5.09
C SER A 78 -7.33 24.67 -3.97
N LEU A 79 -6.04 24.66 -4.31
CA LEU A 79 -4.95 24.76 -3.35
C LEU A 79 -4.24 26.12 -3.45
N HIS A 80 -3.84 26.68 -2.32
CA HIS A 80 -2.91 27.81 -2.32
C HIS A 80 -1.58 27.36 -2.95
N PRO A 81 -0.94 28.14 -3.83
CA PRO A 81 0.27 27.71 -4.55
C PRO A 81 1.46 27.43 -3.63
N ALA A 82 1.49 28.01 -2.42
CA ALA A 82 2.50 27.72 -1.40
C ALA A 82 2.19 26.49 -0.51
N SER A 83 1.16 25.69 -0.84
CA SER A 83 0.76 24.52 -0.03
C SER A 83 1.92 23.56 0.18
N SER A 84 2.24 23.24 1.43
CA SER A 84 3.42 22.43 1.79
C SER A 84 3.53 21.06 1.08
N ALA A 85 2.41 20.44 0.68
CA ALA A 85 2.44 19.21 -0.13
C ALA A 85 3.16 19.41 -1.48
N LEU A 86 2.97 20.57 -2.12
CA LEU A 86 3.54 20.90 -3.42
C LEU A 86 5.04 21.22 -3.37
N HIS A 87 5.55 21.61 -2.20
CA HIS A 87 6.94 22.09 -2.03
C HIS A 87 7.83 21.12 -1.25
N TYR A 88 7.28 20.45 -0.24
CA TYR A 88 8.04 19.65 0.72
C TYR A 88 7.50 18.22 0.86
N ALA A 89 6.60 17.79 -0.04
CA ALA A 89 5.99 16.47 -0.02
C ALA A 89 5.41 16.07 1.35
N ILE A 90 4.80 17.04 2.06
CA ILE A 90 4.01 16.77 3.27
C ILE A 90 2.70 16.10 2.85
N GLU A 91 2.79 14.85 2.46
CA GLU A 91 1.70 14.08 1.89
C GLU A 91 1.90 12.56 2.08
N LEU A 92 0.79 11.86 2.23
CA LEU A 92 0.74 10.40 2.29
C LEU A 92 -0.51 9.91 1.59
N PHE A 93 -0.52 8.62 1.26
CA PHE A 93 -1.68 7.98 0.66
C PHE A 93 -1.82 6.53 1.12
N GLU A 94 -3.00 5.97 0.85
CA GLU A 94 -3.29 4.56 1.02
C GLU A 94 -3.80 3.92 -0.27
N GLY A 95 -3.85 2.59 -0.27
CA GLY A 95 -4.29 1.81 -1.41
C GLY A 95 -4.93 0.49 -1.02
N MET A 96 -6.25 0.45 -1.10
CA MET A 96 -7.07 -0.75 -0.84
C MET A 96 -8.14 -0.91 -1.92
N LYS A 97 -8.94 -1.98 -1.84
CA LYS A 97 -9.92 -2.32 -2.87
C LYS A 97 -11.26 -2.74 -2.24
N ALA A 98 -12.34 -2.42 -2.95
CA ALA A 98 -13.65 -3.02 -2.78
C ALA A 98 -13.93 -4.02 -3.91
N TYR A 99 -14.55 -5.15 -3.55
CA TYR A 99 -14.80 -6.28 -4.44
C TYR A 99 -16.28 -6.64 -4.40
N ARG A 100 -16.91 -6.77 -5.58
CA ARG A 100 -18.28 -7.29 -5.68
C ARG A 100 -18.21 -8.81 -5.74
N GLY A 101 -18.67 -9.45 -4.67
CA GLY A 101 -18.60 -10.90 -4.53
C GLY A 101 -19.54 -11.67 -5.45
N VAL A 102 -19.37 -12.98 -5.49
CA VAL A 102 -20.24 -13.90 -6.25
C VAL A 102 -21.69 -13.89 -5.78
N ASP A 103 -21.93 -13.42 -4.55
CA ASP A 103 -23.24 -13.22 -3.94
C ASP A 103 -23.80 -11.80 -4.15
N GLY A 104 -23.13 -10.99 -4.97
CA GLY A 104 -23.51 -9.60 -5.25
C GLY A 104 -23.13 -8.59 -4.17
N LYS A 105 -22.67 -9.04 -2.98
CA LYS A 105 -22.30 -8.15 -1.86
C LYS A 105 -20.92 -7.54 -2.05
N ILE A 106 -20.75 -6.28 -1.64
CA ILE A 106 -19.47 -5.58 -1.75
C ILE A 106 -18.67 -5.73 -0.46
N ARG A 107 -17.38 -6.09 -0.59
CA ARG A 107 -16.45 -6.33 0.53
C ARG A 107 -15.20 -5.47 0.42
N LEU A 108 -14.69 -5.01 1.55
CA LEU A 108 -13.35 -4.44 1.72
C LEU A 108 -12.40 -5.52 2.25
N PHE A 109 -11.19 -5.60 1.72
CA PHE A 109 -10.19 -6.58 2.16
C PHE A 109 -9.21 -5.99 3.19
N ARG A 110 -9.23 -6.52 4.41
CA ARG A 110 -8.42 -6.12 5.58
C ARG A 110 -8.25 -4.59 5.72
N PRO A 111 -9.36 -3.80 5.69
CA PRO A 111 -9.25 -2.35 5.62
C PRO A 111 -8.62 -1.72 6.86
N THR A 112 -8.76 -2.33 8.04
CA THR A 112 -8.16 -1.88 9.30
C THR A 112 -6.64 -1.77 9.22
N LEU A 113 -5.96 -2.72 8.57
CA LEU A 113 -4.51 -2.67 8.37
C LEU A 113 -4.06 -1.48 7.51
N ASN A 114 -4.91 -1.02 6.58
CA ASN A 114 -4.63 0.19 5.79
C ASN A 114 -4.82 1.44 6.65
N MET A 115 -5.84 1.49 7.51
CA MET A 115 -6.04 2.59 8.45
C MET A 115 -4.86 2.70 9.43
N ASP A 116 -4.36 1.57 9.93
CA ASP A 116 -3.21 1.55 10.86
C ASP A 116 -1.95 2.08 10.18
N ARG A 117 -1.72 1.70 8.92
CA ARG A 117 -0.58 2.20 8.13
C ARG A 117 -0.74 3.68 7.75
N MET A 118 -1.95 4.13 7.45
CA MET A 118 -2.23 5.55 7.20
C MET A 118 -1.97 6.40 8.45
N ALA A 119 -2.44 5.95 9.63
CA ALA A 119 -2.23 6.64 10.90
C ALA A 119 -0.75 6.70 11.29
N ARG A 120 0.02 5.62 11.07
CA ARG A 120 1.48 5.63 11.26
C ARG A 120 2.17 6.60 10.31
N SER A 121 1.78 6.61 9.03
CA SER A 121 2.32 7.53 8.03
C SER A 121 2.01 8.98 8.39
N ALA A 122 0.80 9.28 8.89
CA ALA A 122 0.38 10.63 9.30
C ALA A 122 1.21 11.15 10.47
N ARG A 123 1.50 10.28 11.44
CA ARG A 123 2.41 10.58 12.54
C ARG A 123 3.82 10.90 12.02
N ARG A 124 4.34 10.10 11.09
CA ARG A 124 5.68 10.28 10.52
C ARG A 124 5.83 11.59 9.73
N THR A 125 4.77 12.02 9.03
CA THR A 125 4.72 13.27 8.27
C THR A 125 4.28 14.48 9.09
N THR A 126 4.01 14.32 10.39
CA THR A 126 3.48 15.35 11.30
C THR A 126 2.11 15.91 10.93
N LEU A 127 1.40 15.24 10.03
CA LEU A 127 0.02 15.53 9.66
C LEU A 127 -0.93 15.22 10.83
N PRO A 128 -2.14 15.82 10.87
CA PRO A 128 -3.07 15.61 11.97
C PRO A 128 -3.49 14.13 12.10
N SER A 129 -3.54 13.65 13.34
CA SER A 129 -4.12 12.35 13.66
C SER A 129 -5.64 12.39 13.50
N PHE A 130 -6.23 11.24 13.20
CA PHE A 130 -7.67 11.03 13.07
C PHE A 130 -8.05 9.68 13.70
N ASP A 131 -9.33 9.51 13.99
CA ASP A 131 -9.89 8.23 14.40
C ASP A 131 -9.99 7.31 13.18
N GLN A 132 -9.33 6.16 13.26
CA GLN A 132 -9.23 5.18 12.19
C GLN A 132 -10.58 4.57 11.82
N ASN A 133 -11.45 4.35 12.81
CA ASN A 133 -12.76 3.74 12.61
C ASN A 133 -13.72 4.73 11.93
N GLU A 134 -13.64 6.01 12.32
CA GLU A 134 -14.45 7.07 11.70
C GLU A 134 -14.07 7.25 10.22
N LEU A 135 -12.77 7.24 9.89
CA LEU A 135 -12.34 7.30 8.49
C LEU A 135 -12.81 6.08 7.70
N LEU A 136 -12.69 4.88 8.28
CA LEU A 136 -13.14 3.65 7.64
C LEU A 136 -14.65 3.69 7.36
N GLU A 137 -15.46 4.19 8.30
CA GLU A 137 -16.90 4.33 8.10
C GLU A 137 -17.23 5.38 7.02
N CYS A 138 -16.54 6.52 6.98
CA CYS A 138 -16.69 7.47 5.87
C CYS A 138 -16.35 6.84 4.51
N ILE A 139 -15.30 6.01 4.44
CA ILE A 139 -14.93 5.30 3.21
C ILE A 139 -16.00 4.26 2.83
N ARG A 140 -16.54 3.51 3.79
CA ARG A 140 -17.66 2.58 3.55
C ARG A 140 -18.85 3.31 2.97
N LYS A 141 -19.23 4.47 3.54
CA LYS A 141 -20.31 5.33 3.02
C LYS A 141 -20.02 5.86 1.62
N LEU A 142 -18.79 6.25 1.31
CA LEU A 142 -18.41 6.64 -0.05
C LEU A 142 -18.57 5.46 -1.04
N VAL A 143 -18.12 4.26 -0.67
CA VAL A 143 -18.26 3.07 -1.52
C VAL A 143 -19.74 2.65 -1.66
N GLU A 144 -20.57 2.84 -0.62
CA GLU A 144 -22.02 2.61 -0.68
C GLU A 144 -22.71 3.56 -1.69
N VAL A 145 -22.33 4.84 -1.67
CA VAL A 145 -22.81 5.83 -2.66
C VAL A 145 -22.35 5.48 -4.07
N GLU A 146 -21.11 5.00 -4.22
CA GLU A 146 -20.50 4.64 -5.51
C GLU A 146 -20.62 3.14 -5.85
N GLN A 147 -21.55 2.40 -5.24
CA GLN A 147 -21.55 0.93 -5.31
C GLN A 147 -21.65 0.37 -6.74
N GLU A 148 -22.33 1.09 -7.64
CA GLU A 148 -22.45 0.72 -9.06
C GLU A 148 -21.14 0.88 -9.85
N TRP A 149 -20.15 1.60 -9.31
CA TRP A 149 -18.80 1.62 -9.86
C TRP A 149 -17.96 0.43 -9.44
N VAL A 150 -18.38 -0.34 -8.44
CA VAL A 150 -17.72 -1.61 -8.13
C VAL A 150 -18.03 -2.60 -9.26
N PRO A 151 -17.02 -2.98 -10.07
CA PRO A 151 -17.27 -3.67 -11.32
C PRO A 151 -18.09 -4.95 -11.15
N TYR A 152 -19.02 -5.19 -12.07
CA TYR A 152 -19.75 -6.44 -12.20
C TYR A 152 -18.86 -7.51 -12.84
N SER A 153 -17.77 -7.85 -12.15
CA SER A 153 -16.77 -8.81 -12.61
C SER A 153 -16.04 -9.41 -11.41
N THR A 154 -15.72 -10.70 -11.50
CA THR A 154 -14.89 -11.40 -10.51
C THR A 154 -13.39 -11.30 -10.79
N SER A 155 -12.99 -10.49 -11.77
CA SER A 155 -11.60 -10.20 -12.13
C SER A 155 -11.23 -8.72 -12.01
N ALA A 156 -12.20 -7.85 -11.71
CA ALA A 156 -12.03 -6.41 -11.55
C ALA A 156 -12.53 -5.94 -10.17
N SER A 157 -12.06 -4.77 -9.74
CA SER A 157 -12.33 -4.24 -8.40
C SER A 157 -12.43 -2.72 -8.42
N LEU A 158 -12.93 -2.12 -7.34
CA LEU A 158 -12.88 -0.67 -7.16
C LEU A 158 -11.69 -0.33 -6.26
N TYR A 159 -10.69 0.33 -6.81
CA TYR A 159 -9.55 0.80 -6.05
C TYR A 159 -9.91 2.06 -5.26
N ILE A 160 -9.51 2.09 -3.99
CA ILE A 160 -9.78 3.17 -3.03
C ILE A 160 -8.45 3.85 -2.72
N ARG A 161 -8.39 5.17 -2.94
CA ARG A 161 -7.20 6.01 -2.73
C ARG A 161 -7.49 7.09 -1.67
N PRO A 162 -7.34 6.77 -0.37
CA PRO A 162 -7.24 7.80 0.67
C PRO A 162 -5.93 8.57 0.53
N THR A 163 -5.98 9.87 0.72
CA THR A 163 -4.82 10.76 0.64
C THR A 163 -4.94 11.84 1.71
N LEU A 164 -3.83 12.17 2.38
CA LEU A 164 -3.75 13.24 3.37
C LEU A 164 -2.58 14.15 3.02
N ILE A 165 -2.86 15.44 2.81
CA ILE A 165 -1.88 16.43 2.36
C ILE A 165 -1.84 17.65 3.29
N GLY A 166 -0.66 18.26 3.45
CA GLY A 166 -0.48 19.53 4.15
C GLY A 166 -0.78 20.72 3.23
N THR A 167 -1.75 21.54 3.60
CA THR A 167 -2.25 22.71 2.84
C THR A 167 -1.79 24.04 3.45
N GLU A 168 -0.68 24.03 4.19
CA GLU A 168 -0.06 25.21 4.81
C GLU A 168 0.29 26.27 3.75
N PRO A 169 -0.24 27.50 3.82
CA PRO A 169 -0.02 28.54 2.81
C PRO A 169 1.24 29.36 3.10
N SER A 170 2.34 28.72 3.51
CA SER A 170 3.62 29.39 3.74
C SER A 170 4.80 28.50 3.36
N LEU A 171 5.90 29.13 2.92
CA LEU A 171 7.13 28.46 2.49
C LEU A 171 8.08 28.12 3.66
N GLY A 172 7.61 28.21 4.91
CA GLY A 172 8.40 27.75 6.04
C GLY A 172 8.39 26.22 6.09
N VAL A 173 9.56 25.58 6.23
CA VAL A 173 9.63 24.13 6.47
C VAL A 173 9.28 23.87 7.94
N LYS A 174 8.01 23.55 8.19
CA LYS A 174 7.45 23.36 9.53
C LYS A 174 6.27 22.37 9.49
N LYS A 175 5.83 21.93 10.68
CA LYS A 175 4.57 21.18 10.83
C LYS A 175 3.41 22.01 10.25
N PRO A 176 2.56 21.44 9.37
CA PRO A 176 1.47 22.18 8.76
C PRO A 176 0.41 22.58 9.79
N THR A 177 -0.15 23.78 9.65
CA THR A 177 -1.31 24.25 10.44
C THR A 177 -2.64 24.09 9.70
N LYS A 178 -2.59 23.63 8.44
CA LYS A 178 -3.74 23.26 7.62
C LYS A 178 -3.46 21.95 6.87
N ALA A 179 -4.47 21.10 6.73
CA ALA A 179 -4.36 19.85 5.99
C ALA A 179 -5.71 19.49 5.36
N LEU A 180 -5.66 18.64 4.34
CA LEU A 180 -6.83 18.08 3.66
C LEU A 180 -6.70 16.57 3.57
N LEU A 181 -7.69 15.85 4.09
CA LEU A 181 -7.90 14.44 3.83
C LEU A 181 -8.92 14.29 2.70
N TYR A 182 -8.63 13.49 1.68
CA TYR A 182 -9.61 13.16 0.66
C TYR A 182 -9.52 11.69 0.23
N VAL A 183 -10.59 11.17 -0.35
CA VAL A 183 -10.65 9.80 -0.91
C VAL A 183 -11.26 9.84 -2.29
N ILE A 184 -10.55 9.29 -3.27
CA ILE A 184 -11.05 9.05 -4.62
C ILE A 184 -11.11 7.56 -4.92
N LEU A 185 -12.03 7.18 -5.80
CA LEU A 185 -12.25 5.80 -6.19
C LEU A 185 -12.02 5.65 -7.70
N SER A 186 -11.49 4.50 -8.11
CA SER A 186 -11.18 4.21 -9.51
C SER A 186 -11.45 2.74 -9.81
N PRO A 187 -12.34 2.39 -10.77
CA PRO A 187 -12.50 1.00 -11.18
C PRO A 187 -11.22 0.50 -11.85
N VAL A 188 -10.76 -0.68 -11.47
CA VAL A 188 -9.53 -1.28 -12.00
C VAL A 188 -9.78 -2.72 -12.45
N GLY A 189 -9.26 -3.05 -13.63
CA GLY A 189 -9.35 -4.37 -14.22
C GLY A 189 -8.38 -5.38 -13.60
N PRO A 190 -8.35 -6.61 -14.15
CA PRO A 190 -7.32 -7.57 -13.80
C PRO A 190 -5.95 -7.01 -14.21
N TYR A 191 -4.94 -7.24 -13.37
CA TYR A 191 -3.57 -6.87 -13.72
C TYR A 191 -3.04 -7.69 -14.92
N PHE A 192 -3.61 -8.88 -15.14
CA PHE A 192 -3.29 -9.77 -16.25
C PHE A 192 -4.48 -9.94 -17.19
N ALA A 193 -4.46 -9.27 -18.33
CA ALA A 193 -5.60 -9.19 -19.26
C ALA A 193 -5.98 -10.54 -19.92
N SER A 194 -5.05 -11.49 -20.02
CA SER A 194 -5.24 -12.80 -20.65
C SER A 194 -5.86 -13.86 -19.74
N GLY A 195 -6.07 -13.56 -18.45
CA GLY A 195 -6.48 -14.57 -17.46
C GLY A 195 -5.38 -15.55 -17.03
N SER A 196 -4.19 -15.46 -17.64
CA SER A 196 -2.95 -16.13 -17.24
C SER A 196 -1.95 -15.12 -16.72
N PHE A 197 -1.01 -15.54 -15.87
CA PHE A 197 0.07 -14.64 -15.43
C PHE A 197 0.88 -14.12 -16.62
N ASN A 198 1.14 -12.81 -16.64
CA ASN A 198 2.19 -12.21 -17.46
C ASN A 198 3.38 -11.90 -16.55
N PRO A 199 4.42 -12.74 -16.53
CA PRO A 199 5.55 -12.52 -15.65
C PRO A 199 6.31 -11.25 -16.06
N ILE A 200 6.86 -10.55 -15.07
CA ILE A 200 7.63 -9.33 -15.31
C ILE A 200 9.14 -9.58 -15.29
N SER A 201 9.86 -8.78 -16.07
CA SER A 201 11.31 -8.63 -15.99
C SER A 201 11.68 -7.45 -15.10
N LEU A 202 12.72 -7.63 -14.30
CA LEU A 202 13.21 -6.65 -13.34
C LEU A 202 14.57 -6.11 -13.72
N TRP A 203 14.78 -4.82 -13.45
CA TRP A 203 16.09 -4.18 -13.56
C TRP A 203 16.69 -3.94 -12.18
N ALA A 204 17.88 -4.47 -11.95
CA ALA A 204 18.57 -4.42 -10.66
C ALA A 204 19.89 -3.64 -10.81
N ASP A 205 19.89 -2.38 -10.39
CA ASP A 205 21.08 -1.52 -10.37
C ASP A 205 21.31 -0.96 -8.97
N PRO A 206 22.43 -1.32 -8.30
CA PRO A 206 22.72 -0.85 -6.94
C PRO A 206 23.00 0.65 -6.84
N LYS A 207 23.14 1.37 -7.96
CA LYS A 207 23.24 2.83 -7.99
C LYS A 207 22.03 3.52 -7.35
N TYR A 208 20.85 2.89 -7.41
CA TYR A 208 19.60 3.46 -6.90
C TYR A 208 19.16 2.76 -5.63
N VAL A 209 18.84 3.55 -4.62
CA VAL A 209 18.35 3.08 -3.32
C VAL A 209 16.95 3.64 -3.08
N ARG A 210 15.96 2.76 -2.92
CA ARG A 210 14.56 3.13 -2.68
C ARG A 210 14.36 3.82 -1.33
N ALA A 211 15.00 3.26 -0.31
CA ALA A 211 14.87 3.64 1.08
C ALA A 211 16.11 3.20 1.87
N TRP A 212 16.36 3.83 3.01
CA TRP A 212 17.50 3.57 3.87
C TRP A 212 17.07 3.52 5.34
N LYS A 213 17.87 2.87 6.18
CA LYS A 213 17.61 2.80 7.63
C LYS A 213 17.56 4.20 8.23
N GLY A 214 16.54 4.48 9.04
CA GLY A 214 16.23 5.82 9.56
C GLY A 214 15.43 6.70 8.60
N GLY A 215 15.26 6.31 7.33
CA GLY A 215 14.42 6.97 6.34
C GLY A 215 12.92 6.74 6.55
N THR A 216 12.12 6.87 5.49
CA THR A 216 10.65 6.77 5.51
C THR A 216 10.10 5.60 4.71
N GLY A 217 10.94 4.63 4.35
CA GLY A 217 10.59 3.53 3.44
C GLY A 217 9.47 2.62 3.93
N ASP A 218 9.29 2.53 5.24
CA ASP A 218 8.24 1.77 5.93
C ASP A 218 6.90 2.52 6.06
N CYS A 219 6.82 3.76 5.57
CA CYS A 219 5.62 4.59 5.53
C CYS A 219 5.18 4.87 4.09
N LYS A 220 3.89 5.07 3.86
CA LYS A 220 3.34 5.29 2.51
C LYS A 220 3.26 6.79 2.16
N VAL A 221 4.44 7.41 2.18
CA VAL A 221 4.65 8.87 1.99
C VAL A 221 4.99 9.15 0.53
N GLY A 222 4.44 10.23 -0.04
CA GLY A 222 4.63 10.59 -1.47
C GLY A 222 6.10 10.72 -1.87
N GLY A 223 6.93 11.29 -0.99
CA GLY A 223 8.37 11.46 -1.20
C GLY A 223 9.16 10.18 -1.49
N ASN A 224 8.67 9.00 -1.08
CA ASN A 224 9.31 7.72 -1.38
C ASN A 224 9.13 7.28 -2.85
N TYR A 225 8.17 7.87 -3.57
CA TYR A 225 7.77 7.43 -4.91
C TYR A 225 8.28 8.38 -6.00
N GLY A 226 8.37 9.68 -5.73
CA GLY A 226 8.89 10.65 -6.70
C GLY A 226 10.32 10.35 -7.14
N SER A 227 11.19 9.96 -6.21
CA SER A 227 12.58 9.58 -6.49
C SER A 227 12.72 8.27 -7.29
N ALA A 228 11.70 7.41 -7.28
CA ALA A 228 11.73 6.12 -7.95
C ALA A 228 11.47 6.21 -9.47
N ILE A 229 10.86 7.30 -9.94
CA ILE A 229 10.42 7.43 -11.34
C ILE A 229 11.59 7.37 -12.32
N TYR A 230 12.73 7.96 -11.97
CA TYR A 230 13.91 7.95 -12.84
C TYR A 230 14.45 6.52 -13.07
N ALA A 231 14.61 5.75 -11.99
CA ALA A 231 15.05 4.35 -12.09
C ALA A 231 14.03 3.48 -12.84
N GLN A 232 12.73 3.77 -12.69
CA GLN A 232 11.68 3.08 -13.45
C GLN A 232 11.74 3.40 -14.95
N GLN A 233 12.09 4.64 -15.33
CA GLN A 233 12.31 4.99 -16.73
C GLN A 233 13.52 4.25 -17.31
N GLU A 234 14.66 4.25 -16.61
CA GLU A 234 15.85 3.50 -17.06
C GLU A 234 15.55 1.99 -17.16
N ALA A 235 14.80 1.41 -16.21
CA ALA A 235 14.36 0.02 -16.31
C ALA A 235 13.61 -0.26 -17.63
N LEU A 236 12.70 0.64 -18.05
CA LEU A 236 11.98 0.52 -19.32
C LEU A 236 12.91 0.63 -20.53
N GLU A 237 13.90 1.53 -20.49
CA GLU A 237 14.93 1.68 -21.54
C GLU A 237 15.77 0.39 -21.69
N PHE A 238 15.97 -0.35 -20.59
CA PHE A 238 16.59 -1.68 -20.58
C PHE A 238 15.61 -2.84 -20.83
N GLY A 239 14.36 -2.57 -21.25
CA GLY A 239 13.36 -3.58 -21.55
C GLY A 239 12.81 -4.33 -20.33
N CYS A 240 12.92 -3.73 -19.14
CA CYS A 240 12.40 -4.26 -17.88
C CYS A 240 11.12 -3.52 -17.45
N GLN A 241 10.12 -4.25 -16.93
CA GLN A 241 8.85 -3.64 -16.55
C GLN A 241 8.91 -2.98 -15.16
N GLN A 242 9.76 -3.45 -14.26
CA GLN A 242 9.89 -2.94 -12.89
C GLN A 242 11.35 -2.89 -12.44
N VAL A 243 11.61 -2.13 -11.37
CA VAL A 243 12.90 -2.09 -10.68
C VAL A 243 12.94 -3.17 -9.59
N LEU A 244 14.04 -3.91 -9.47
CA LEU A 244 14.37 -4.67 -8.26
C LEU A 244 15.22 -3.78 -7.36
N TRP A 245 14.68 -3.38 -6.22
CA TRP A 245 15.37 -2.48 -5.31
C TRP A 245 16.43 -3.22 -4.53
N LEU A 246 17.68 -2.77 -4.67
CA LEU A 246 18.84 -3.28 -3.94
C LEU A 246 19.20 -2.32 -2.79
N TYR A 247 19.74 -2.88 -1.71
CA TYR A 247 20.22 -2.11 -0.56
C TYR A 247 21.52 -2.68 0.01
N GLY A 248 22.37 -1.80 0.55
CA GLY A 248 23.62 -2.19 1.21
C GLY A 248 24.73 -2.63 0.26
N GLU A 249 25.92 -2.84 0.82
CA GLU A 249 27.11 -3.29 0.08
C GLU A 249 26.98 -4.73 -0.42
N ASP A 250 26.20 -5.54 0.28
CA ASP A 250 25.86 -6.93 -0.03
C ASP A 250 24.71 -7.08 -1.04
N HIS A 251 24.13 -5.96 -1.49
CA HIS A 251 23.04 -5.92 -2.47
C HIS A 251 21.85 -6.78 -2.05
N GLN A 252 21.35 -6.53 -0.83
CA GLN A 252 20.10 -7.11 -0.33
C GLN A 252 18.95 -6.76 -1.27
N ILE A 253 18.18 -7.78 -1.63
CA ILE A 253 16.94 -7.66 -2.37
C ILE A 253 15.85 -7.19 -1.41
N THR A 254 15.21 -6.06 -1.71
CA THR A 254 14.23 -5.43 -0.81
C THR A 254 12.79 -5.52 -1.33
N GLU A 255 12.48 -4.79 -2.41
CA GLU A 255 11.15 -4.68 -2.98
C GLU A 255 11.20 -4.77 -4.51
N VAL A 256 10.07 -5.08 -5.13
CA VAL A 256 9.89 -5.16 -6.58
C VAL A 256 9.00 -4.01 -7.02
N GLY A 257 9.61 -2.91 -7.47
CA GLY A 257 8.90 -1.68 -7.81
C GLY A 257 8.15 -1.11 -6.60
N THR A 258 6.83 -1.28 -6.57
CA THR A 258 5.96 -0.88 -5.45
C THR A 258 5.31 -2.06 -4.71
N MET A 259 5.90 -3.25 -4.87
CA MET A 259 5.44 -4.52 -4.31
C MET A 259 6.48 -5.10 -3.35
N ASN A 260 6.02 -5.80 -2.32
CA ASN A 260 6.91 -6.60 -1.48
C ASN A 260 7.43 -7.81 -2.26
N LEU A 261 8.67 -8.25 -1.99
CA LEU A 261 9.27 -9.42 -2.62
C LEU A 261 9.00 -10.71 -1.81
N PHE A 262 8.70 -11.80 -2.51
CA PHE A 262 8.77 -13.16 -2.01
C PHE A 262 9.65 -14.06 -2.90
N LEU A 263 10.40 -14.96 -2.25
CA LEU A 263 11.20 -16.00 -2.88
C LEU A 263 10.77 -17.36 -2.30
N TYR A 264 10.31 -18.26 -3.15
CA TYR A 264 10.08 -19.66 -2.80
C TYR A 264 11.20 -20.51 -3.38
N TRP A 265 11.93 -21.20 -2.51
CA TRP A 265 13.17 -21.88 -2.85
C TRP A 265 13.48 -23.03 -1.88
N ILE A 266 14.52 -23.79 -2.20
CA ILE A 266 15.22 -24.65 -1.24
C ILE A 266 16.32 -23.80 -0.60
N ASN A 267 16.25 -23.57 0.70
CA ASN A 267 17.24 -22.76 1.41
C ASN A 267 18.60 -23.48 1.54
N GLU A 268 19.56 -22.83 2.19
CA GLU A 268 20.92 -23.36 2.37
C GLU A 268 20.97 -24.64 3.24
N ASP A 269 19.95 -24.86 4.08
CA ASP A 269 19.79 -26.04 4.93
C ASP A 269 19.07 -27.20 4.21
N GLY A 270 18.68 -27.02 2.94
CA GLY A 270 17.97 -28.01 2.14
C GLY A 270 16.45 -28.07 2.38
N GLU A 271 15.87 -27.06 3.03
CA GLU A 271 14.44 -27.00 3.35
C GLU A 271 13.66 -26.19 2.31
N ASN A 272 12.43 -26.61 2.00
CA ASN A 272 11.51 -25.74 1.27
C ASN A 272 11.16 -24.52 2.14
N GLU A 273 11.37 -23.33 1.60
CA GLU A 273 11.19 -22.07 2.31
C GLU A 273 10.51 -21.02 1.44
N LEU A 274 9.54 -20.31 2.02
CA LEU A 274 9.03 -19.04 1.51
C LEU A 274 9.68 -17.91 2.31
N ALA A 275 10.61 -17.20 1.67
CA ALA A 275 11.37 -16.10 2.25
C ALA A 275 10.85 -14.74 1.77
N THR A 276 10.87 -13.75 2.65
CA THR A 276 10.63 -12.33 2.33
C THR A 276 11.51 -11.44 3.21
N PRO A 277 11.99 -10.28 2.72
CA PRO A 277 12.78 -9.36 3.55
C PRO A 277 12.05 -8.93 4.84
N PRO A 278 12.76 -8.77 5.97
CA PRO A 278 12.17 -8.39 7.26
C PRO A 278 11.75 -6.92 7.29
N LEU A 279 10.86 -6.56 8.21
CA LEU A 279 10.42 -5.17 8.42
C LEU A 279 11.41 -4.39 9.30
N ASP A 280 12.59 -4.09 8.76
CA ASP A 280 13.68 -3.40 9.47
C ASP A 280 13.74 -1.87 9.23
N GLY A 281 12.69 -1.32 8.62
CA GLY A 281 12.52 0.11 8.34
C GLY A 281 12.69 0.51 6.87
N ILE A 282 13.27 -0.34 6.01
CA ILE A 282 13.41 -0.04 4.57
C ILE A 282 12.35 -0.73 3.70
N ILE A 283 11.52 -1.59 4.28
CA ILE A 283 10.46 -2.34 3.60
C ILE A 283 9.10 -1.77 3.99
N LEU A 284 8.25 -1.47 3.00
CA LEU A 284 6.87 -1.09 3.27
C LEU A 284 6.08 -2.30 3.82
N PRO A 285 5.40 -2.21 4.98
CA PRO A 285 4.59 -3.31 5.51
C PRO A 285 3.28 -3.45 4.71
N GLY A 286 3.33 -4.19 3.60
CA GLY A 286 2.20 -4.43 2.71
C GLY A 286 1.12 -5.33 3.34
N VAL A 287 -0.16 -5.02 3.05
CA VAL A 287 -1.29 -5.84 3.54
C VAL A 287 -1.30 -7.20 2.84
N THR A 288 -0.98 -7.24 1.55
CA THR A 288 -0.85 -8.51 0.81
C THR A 288 0.32 -9.34 1.33
N ARG A 289 1.46 -8.71 1.64
CA ARG A 289 2.60 -9.39 2.29
C ARG A 289 2.18 -10.05 3.60
N GLN A 290 1.51 -9.31 4.48
CA GLN A 290 1.02 -9.86 5.74
C GLN A 290 0.06 -11.04 5.51
N SER A 291 -0.86 -10.89 4.56
CA SER A 291 -1.85 -11.93 4.25
C SER A 291 -1.21 -13.21 3.70
N ILE A 292 -0.18 -13.09 2.86
CA ILE A 292 0.59 -14.23 2.35
C ILE A 292 1.33 -14.95 3.48
N LEU A 293 1.99 -14.20 4.37
CA LEU A 293 2.66 -14.79 5.53
C LEU A 293 1.68 -15.51 6.46
N ASP A 294 0.53 -14.89 6.75
CA ASP A 294 -0.52 -15.49 7.58
C ASP A 294 -1.05 -16.80 6.97
N VAL A 295 -1.35 -16.80 5.66
CA VAL A 295 -1.81 -17.99 4.93
C VAL A 295 -0.74 -19.09 4.92
N ALA A 296 0.50 -18.74 4.57
CA ALA A 296 1.60 -19.71 4.47
C ALA A 296 1.90 -20.38 5.82
N ARG A 297 1.93 -19.59 6.89
CA ARG A 297 2.12 -20.10 8.27
C ARG A 297 0.97 -21.02 8.69
N ASN A 298 -0.26 -20.69 8.31
CA ASN A 298 -1.42 -21.51 8.61
C ASN A 298 -1.44 -22.83 7.83
N TRP A 299 -0.93 -22.86 6.59
CA TRP A 299 -0.76 -24.13 5.86
C TRP A 299 0.28 -25.04 6.53
N GLY A 300 1.39 -24.48 7.04
CA GLY A 300 2.39 -25.25 7.78
C GLY A 300 3.15 -26.30 6.94
N GLU A 301 3.13 -26.16 5.61
CA GLU A 301 3.67 -27.14 4.65
C GLU A 301 5.17 -26.93 4.36
N PHE A 302 5.70 -25.74 4.65
CA PHE A 302 7.09 -25.33 4.39
C PHE A 302 7.52 -24.23 5.36
N LYS A 303 8.82 -23.95 5.44
CA LYS A 303 9.38 -22.90 6.30
C LYS A 303 8.95 -21.51 5.80
N VAL A 304 8.57 -20.62 6.70
CA VAL A 304 8.20 -19.23 6.36
C VAL A 304 9.11 -18.28 7.12
N SER A 305 9.98 -17.59 6.39
CA SER A 305 11.07 -16.80 6.97
C SER A 305 10.99 -15.33 6.55
N GLU A 306 10.95 -14.45 7.53
CA GLU A 306 11.23 -13.02 7.34
C GLU A 306 12.75 -12.82 7.51
N ARG A 307 13.51 -12.95 6.42
CA ARG A 307 14.99 -12.94 6.42
C ARG A 307 15.56 -12.11 5.28
N TYR A 308 16.79 -11.64 5.46
CA TYR A 308 17.53 -11.01 4.37
C TYR A 308 17.81 -12.01 3.25
N ILE A 309 17.76 -11.49 2.01
CA ILE A 309 18.04 -12.21 0.77
C ILE A 309 18.96 -11.29 -0.02
N THR A 310 20.13 -11.76 -0.43
CA THR A 310 21.07 -10.98 -1.25
C THR A 310 21.03 -11.42 -2.72
N MET A 311 21.53 -10.57 -3.61
CA MET A 311 21.77 -10.99 -5.00
C MET A 311 22.74 -12.18 -5.07
N SER A 312 23.68 -12.30 -4.13
CA SER A 312 24.62 -13.43 -4.06
C SER A 312 23.87 -14.74 -3.76
N ASP A 313 23.00 -14.73 -2.74
CA ASP A 313 22.18 -15.88 -2.36
C ASP A 313 21.31 -16.35 -3.53
N LEU A 314 20.68 -15.39 -4.21
CA LEU A 314 19.83 -15.68 -5.37
C LEU A 314 20.64 -16.28 -6.52
N THR A 315 21.81 -15.72 -6.86
CA THR A 315 22.64 -16.25 -7.95
C THR A 315 23.14 -17.67 -7.65
N ALA A 316 23.62 -17.92 -6.43
CA ALA A 316 24.06 -19.27 -6.03
C ALA A 316 22.89 -20.27 -6.10
N ALA A 317 21.72 -19.90 -5.60
CA ALA A 317 20.54 -20.75 -5.67
C ALA A 317 20.04 -21.00 -7.09
N LEU A 318 20.21 -20.07 -8.02
CA LEU A 318 19.88 -20.29 -9.44
C LEU A 318 20.85 -21.28 -10.08
N GLU A 319 22.15 -21.15 -9.83
CA GLU A 319 23.18 -22.08 -10.34
C GLU A 319 22.97 -23.51 -9.80
N GLU A 320 22.51 -23.62 -8.56
CA GLU A 320 22.21 -24.87 -7.87
C GLU A 320 20.80 -25.40 -8.14
N ASN A 321 19.99 -24.73 -8.99
CA ASN A 321 18.60 -25.07 -9.29
C ASN A 321 17.69 -25.18 -8.05
N ARG A 322 17.94 -24.37 -7.02
CA ARG A 322 17.17 -24.32 -5.78
C ARG A 322 15.99 -23.34 -5.81
N VAL A 323 16.01 -22.35 -6.70
CA VAL A 323 14.91 -21.37 -6.84
C VAL A 323 13.72 -22.03 -7.53
N LYS A 324 12.53 -21.89 -6.94
CA LYS A 324 11.27 -22.42 -7.50
C LYS A 324 10.43 -21.30 -8.09
N GLU A 325 10.09 -20.31 -7.27
CA GLU A 325 9.24 -19.18 -7.69
C GLU A 325 9.74 -17.88 -7.06
N MET A 326 9.63 -16.78 -7.79
CA MET A 326 9.84 -15.44 -7.26
C MET A 326 8.69 -14.55 -7.71
N PHE A 327 8.11 -13.78 -6.80
CA PHE A 327 6.97 -12.93 -7.13
C PHE A 327 6.92 -11.67 -6.25
N GLY A 328 6.34 -10.60 -6.82
CA GLY A 328 5.95 -9.41 -6.08
C GLY A 328 4.56 -9.58 -5.48
N ALA A 329 4.29 -8.94 -4.34
CA ALA A 329 2.98 -8.91 -3.68
C ALA A 329 2.54 -7.46 -3.37
N GLY A 330 1.31 -7.11 -3.75
CA GLY A 330 0.75 -5.78 -3.51
C GLY A 330 -0.72 -5.65 -3.92
N THR A 331 -1.42 -4.61 -3.45
CA THR A 331 -2.87 -4.45 -3.68
C THR A 331 -3.26 -4.44 -5.16
N ALA A 332 -2.42 -3.88 -6.03
CA ALA A 332 -2.74 -3.72 -7.45
C ALA A 332 -2.91 -5.06 -8.18
N CYS A 333 -1.95 -5.97 -8.02
CA CYS A 333 -1.87 -7.26 -8.72
C CYS A 333 -2.19 -8.47 -7.84
N VAL A 334 -2.31 -8.29 -6.52
CA VAL A 334 -2.28 -9.35 -5.50
C VAL A 334 -0.90 -10.03 -5.48
N VAL A 335 -0.59 -10.80 -6.51
CA VAL A 335 0.72 -11.41 -6.75
C VAL A 335 1.15 -11.22 -8.20
N CYS A 336 2.46 -11.07 -8.42
CA CYS A 336 3.03 -10.84 -9.75
C CYS A 336 4.30 -11.67 -9.96
N PRO A 337 4.25 -12.75 -10.76
CA PRO A 337 5.41 -13.59 -11.03
C PRO A 337 6.56 -12.85 -11.71
N ILE A 338 7.78 -13.28 -11.41
CA ILE A 338 9.02 -12.73 -11.98
C ILE A 338 9.69 -13.82 -12.82
N SER A 339 10.04 -13.51 -14.06
CA SER A 339 10.72 -14.45 -14.98
C SER A 339 12.18 -14.10 -15.24
N LYS A 340 12.58 -12.86 -14.96
CA LYS A 340 13.90 -12.36 -15.38
C LYS A 340 14.38 -11.20 -14.52
N ILE A 341 15.68 -11.15 -14.27
CA ILE A 341 16.36 -10.01 -13.63
C ILE A 341 17.56 -9.62 -14.50
N LEU A 342 17.68 -8.35 -14.87
CA LEU A 342 18.89 -7.77 -15.45
C LEU A 342 19.75 -7.19 -14.33
N TYR A 343 20.91 -7.78 -14.09
CA TYR A 343 21.84 -7.41 -13.03
C TYR A 343 23.28 -7.44 -13.55
N LYS A 344 24.03 -6.34 -13.35
CA LYS A 344 25.43 -6.19 -13.82
C LYS A 344 25.61 -6.57 -15.31
N GLY A 345 24.68 -6.15 -16.16
CA GLY A 345 24.70 -6.45 -17.61
C GLY A 345 24.36 -7.90 -17.97
N LYS A 346 24.06 -8.77 -17.00
CA LYS A 346 23.67 -10.16 -17.22
C LYS A 346 22.18 -10.35 -16.98
N HIS A 347 21.57 -11.15 -17.83
CA HIS A 347 20.19 -11.59 -17.64
C HIS A 347 20.16 -12.89 -16.84
N LEU A 348 19.60 -12.82 -15.64
CA LEU A 348 19.29 -13.97 -14.80
C LEU A 348 17.87 -14.42 -15.14
N HIS A 349 17.71 -15.66 -15.58
CA HIS A 349 16.40 -16.28 -15.75
C HIS A 349 15.92 -16.80 -14.39
N ILE A 350 14.66 -16.52 -14.06
CA ILE A 350 14.01 -17.02 -12.84
C ILE A 350 12.95 -18.05 -13.28
N PRO A 351 13.04 -19.31 -12.84
CA PRO A 351 12.23 -20.42 -13.37
C PRO A 351 10.78 -20.44 -12.85
N THR A 352 10.24 -19.28 -12.48
CA THR A 352 8.91 -19.17 -11.84
C THR A 352 7.83 -19.77 -12.72
N MET A 353 7.85 -19.50 -14.03
CA MET A 353 6.79 -19.93 -14.95
C MET A 353 6.92 -21.41 -15.32
N GLU A 354 8.15 -21.89 -15.44
CA GLU A 354 8.53 -23.26 -15.77
C GLU A 354 8.15 -24.24 -14.66
N ASN A 355 8.07 -23.75 -13.42
CA ASN A 355 7.61 -24.51 -12.25
C ASN A 355 6.08 -24.45 -12.04
N GLY A 356 5.28 -24.01 -13.03
CA GLY A 356 3.81 -24.05 -12.94
C GLY A 356 3.17 -22.95 -12.08
N PRO A 357 3.90 -21.87 -11.79
CA PRO A 357 4.00 -21.20 -10.48
C PRO A 357 2.89 -21.59 -9.50
N GLU A 358 2.97 -22.81 -8.97
CA GLU A 358 1.89 -23.43 -8.20
C GLU A 358 1.59 -22.63 -6.93
N LEU A 359 2.63 -22.17 -6.22
CA LEU A 359 2.47 -21.45 -4.97
C LEU A 359 1.92 -20.04 -5.21
N THR A 360 2.44 -19.33 -6.21
CA THR A 360 1.94 -18.00 -6.61
C THR A 360 0.47 -18.08 -7.04
N THR A 361 0.10 -19.08 -7.84
CA THR A 361 -1.29 -19.33 -8.27
C THR A 361 -2.18 -19.65 -7.06
N ARG A 362 -1.70 -20.48 -6.13
CA ARG A 362 -2.44 -20.85 -4.92
C ARG A 362 -2.71 -19.63 -4.03
N PHE A 363 -1.74 -18.73 -3.86
CA PHE A 363 -1.95 -17.48 -3.14
C PHE A 363 -2.95 -16.56 -3.85
N LEU A 364 -2.86 -16.41 -5.17
CA LEU A 364 -3.81 -15.61 -5.94
C LEU A 364 -5.24 -16.12 -5.73
N ASN A 365 -5.45 -17.43 -5.88
CA ASN A 365 -6.77 -18.06 -5.74
C ASN A 365 -7.28 -17.90 -4.31
N LYS A 366 -6.48 -18.25 -3.30
CA LYS A 366 -6.87 -18.15 -1.88
C LYS A 366 -7.30 -16.74 -1.50
N LEU A 367 -6.53 -15.73 -1.88
CA LEU A 367 -6.84 -14.33 -1.56
C LEU A 367 -8.04 -13.83 -2.37
N SER A 368 -8.18 -14.24 -3.64
CA SER A 368 -9.32 -13.89 -4.48
C SER A 368 -10.61 -14.53 -3.96
N ASP A 369 -10.57 -15.76 -3.48
CA ASP A 369 -11.75 -16.45 -2.96
C ASP A 369 -12.30 -15.75 -1.72
N ILE A 370 -11.43 -15.26 -0.83
CA ILE A 370 -11.81 -14.41 0.29
C ILE A 370 -12.37 -13.07 -0.20
N GLN A 371 -11.67 -12.40 -1.12
CA GLN A 371 -12.05 -11.06 -1.63
C GLN A 371 -13.42 -11.07 -2.31
N TYR A 372 -13.71 -12.08 -3.12
CA TYR A 372 -14.96 -12.22 -3.86
C TYR A 372 -16.03 -13.06 -3.12
N GLY A 373 -15.80 -13.40 -1.85
CA GLY A 373 -16.78 -14.12 -1.02
C GLY A 373 -17.11 -15.54 -1.49
N ARG A 374 -16.15 -16.22 -2.15
CA ARG A 374 -16.19 -17.66 -2.40
C ARG A 374 -15.77 -18.46 -1.17
N GLU A 375 -14.98 -17.83 -0.31
CA GLU A 375 -14.61 -18.33 1.01
C GLU A 375 -14.92 -17.28 2.07
N ASP A 376 -15.59 -17.69 3.15
CA ASP A 376 -15.87 -16.81 4.29
C ASP A 376 -14.61 -16.58 5.12
N SER A 377 -14.33 -15.32 5.44
CA SER A 377 -13.24 -14.92 6.33
C SER A 377 -13.51 -13.55 6.95
N ASP A 378 -13.05 -13.37 8.18
CA ASP A 378 -13.03 -12.09 8.90
C ASP A 378 -12.18 -11.01 8.21
N TRP A 379 -11.34 -11.39 7.24
CA TRP A 379 -10.55 -10.46 6.44
C TRP A 379 -11.42 -9.68 5.44
N ALA A 380 -12.60 -10.17 5.09
CA ALA A 380 -13.47 -9.55 4.10
C ALA A 380 -14.67 -8.87 4.79
N VAL A 381 -14.58 -7.55 4.93
CA VAL A 381 -15.56 -6.74 5.66
C VAL A 381 -16.62 -6.21 4.70
N LEU A 382 -17.89 -6.57 4.89
CA LEU A 382 -19.02 -6.11 4.06
C LEU A 382 -19.18 -4.59 4.12
N VAL A 383 -19.40 -3.91 2.99
CA VAL A 383 -19.65 -2.45 2.94
C VAL A 383 -21.04 -2.09 3.46
N SER A 384 -22.04 -2.93 3.19
CA SER A 384 -23.43 -2.79 3.67
C SER A 384 -24.02 -4.15 4.05
#